data_AF-A0A975J175-F1
#
_entry.id   AF-A0A975J175-F1
#
_cell.length_a   1.000
_cell.length_b   1.000
_cell.length_c   1.000
_cell.angle_alpha   90.00
_cell.angle_beta   90.00
_cell.angle_gamma   90.00
#
_symmetry.space_group_name_H-M   'P 1'
#
loop_
_entity.id
_entity.type
_entity.pdbx_description
1 polymer ?
#
loop_
_entity_poly.entity_id
_entity_poly.type
_entity_poly.pdbx_seq_one_letter_code
_entity_poly.pdbx_strand_id
1 'polypeptide(L)'
;MFSLRFRLRLAWQIFGFCLLPVLPLRGEDAGAMLDDPTVYFKIVKAIQDSRIEVLKPKVTENTSYHLKSVEYLGYVTRFGKRYYIAQAFFLRSSPQGRETPPPRGHSTLLILDSKCRIVSHGWDGETDLHLSGTVLESGGKPVLDFEDMDIRVRHSGWIWGGSHLPYPFEDRISDEDWESGAFREKDRQRAEQEKAKKH
;
A
#
# COMPACT_ATOMS: atom_id res chain seq x y z
N MET A 1 -49.91 53.16 44.77
CA MET A 1 -48.96 54.22 45.17
C MET A 1 -47.56 53.73 44.76
N PHE A 2 -46.82 54.53 43.97
CA PHE A 2 -45.52 54.23 43.30
C PHE A 2 -45.56 53.17 42.19
N SER A 3 -44.83 53.24 41.08
CA SER A 3 -44.02 54.29 40.44
C SER A 3 -43.73 53.83 39.01
N LEU A 4 -43.77 54.80 38.09
CA LEU A 4 -43.13 54.80 36.78
C LEU A 4 -41.67 54.28 36.83
N ARG A 5 -41.21 53.57 35.78
CA ARG A 5 -40.02 53.97 34.99
C ARG A 5 -39.68 52.96 33.87
N PHE A 6 -39.78 53.50 32.65
CA PHE A 6 -39.12 53.06 31.42
C PHE A 6 -37.59 53.19 31.53
N ARG A 7 -36.83 52.25 30.92
CA ARG A 7 -35.48 52.38 30.31
C ARG A 7 -35.05 50.97 29.83
N LEU A 8 -35.08 50.66 28.53
CA LEU A 8 -34.05 50.85 27.49
C LEU A 8 -32.65 50.29 27.83
N ARG A 9 -32.09 49.55 26.86
CA ARG A 9 -30.73 48.94 26.74
C ARG A 9 -30.61 47.57 27.41
N LEU A 10 -29.94 46.57 26.85
CA LEU A 10 -28.89 46.54 25.84
C LEU A 10 -28.91 45.14 25.19
N ALA A 11 -28.74 45.08 23.88
CA ALA A 11 -28.49 43.84 23.15
C ALA A 11 -27.19 43.19 23.65
N TRP A 12 -27.23 41.91 23.99
CA TRP A 12 -26.03 41.07 24.09
C TRP A 12 -26.31 39.79 23.29
N GLN A 13 -25.78 39.79 22.06
CA GLN A 13 -25.64 38.59 21.23
C GLN A 13 -24.79 37.59 22.00
N ILE A 14 -25.40 36.49 22.44
CA ILE A 14 -24.66 35.30 22.83
C ILE A 14 -24.24 34.62 21.53
N PHE A 15 -23.08 35.02 21.01
CA PHE A 15 -22.33 34.21 20.05
C PHE A 15 -21.82 33.00 20.83
N GLY A 16 -22.61 31.92 20.85
CA GLY A 16 -22.17 30.62 21.31
C GLY A 16 -21.06 30.14 20.40
N PHE A 17 -19.82 30.42 20.76
CA PHE A 17 -18.64 29.81 20.17
C PHE A 17 -18.67 28.33 20.54
N CYS A 18 -19.24 27.50 19.65
CA CYS A 18 -19.04 26.06 19.68
C CYS A 18 -17.54 25.80 19.48
N LEU A 19 -16.81 25.68 20.58
CA LEU A 19 -15.52 25.01 20.64
C LEU A 19 -15.76 23.53 20.32
N LEU A 20 -15.80 23.20 19.03
CA LEU A 20 -15.64 21.82 18.59
C LEU A 20 -14.20 21.41 18.92
N PRO A 21 -13.98 20.34 19.70
CA PRO A 21 -12.66 19.75 19.79
C PRO A 21 -12.27 19.29 18.38
N VAL A 22 -11.17 19.83 17.87
CA VAL A 22 -10.48 19.31 16.69
C VAL A 22 -10.00 17.91 17.08
N LEU A 23 -10.83 16.91 16.82
CA LEU A 23 -10.40 15.52 16.84
C LEU A 23 -9.27 15.40 15.80
N PRO A 24 -8.14 14.74 16.11
CA PRO A 24 -7.23 14.34 15.05
C PRO A 24 -8.03 13.47 14.08
N LEU A 25 -7.98 13.84 12.80
CA LEU A 25 -8.40 13.00 11.68
C LEU A 25 -7.63 11.68 11.80
N ARG A 26 -8.25 10.73 12.49
CA ARG A 26 -7.90 9.32 12.51
C ARG A 26 -8.00 8.87 11.05
N GLY A 27 -6.95 8.22 10.57
CA GLY A 27 -6.69 7.93 9.16
C GLY A 27 -7.95 7.61 8.37
N GLU A 28 -8.05 8.23 7.20
CA GLU A 28 -9.02 7.89 6.17
C GLU A 28 -9.18 6.37 6.11
N ASP A 29 -10.39 5.93 6.43
CA ASP A 29 -10.84 4.55 6.32
C ASP A 29 -10.42 4.02 4.95
N ALA A 30 -10.00 2.76 4.87
CA ALA A 30 -9.51 2.10 3.66
C ALA A 30 -10.62 1.86 2.59
N GLY A 31 -11.63 2.75 2.56
CA GLY A 31 -12.58 2.98 1.47
C GLY A 31 -12.51 4.41 0.91
N ALA A 32 -11.49 5.20 1.27
CA ALA A 32 -11.32 6.58 0.83
C ALA A 32 -10.92 6.66 -0.65
N MET A 33 -11.89 7.12 -1.44
CA MET A 33 -11.81 7.49 -2.86
C MET A 33 -11.53 6.30 -3.78
N LEU A 34 -12.56 5.86 -4.52
CA LEU A 34 -12.40 5.02 -5.70
C LEU A 34 -11.39 5.71 -6.60
N ASP A 35 -10.13 5.24 -6.59
CA ASP A 35 -9.15 5.70 -7.54
C ASP A 35 -9.72 5.57 -8.95
N ASP A 36 -9.32 6.49 -9.83
CA ASP A 36 -9.73 6.52 -11.21
C ASP A 36 -9.65 5.10 -11.82
N PRO A 37 -10.72 4.59 -12.47
CA PRO A 37 -10.70 3.31 -13.19
C PRO A 37 -9.47 3.13 -14.11
N THR A 38 -8.82 4.23 -14.52
CA THR A 38 -7.53 4.18 -15.23
C THR A 38 -6.41 3.47 -14.47
N VAL A 39 -6.47 3.36 -13.14
CA VAL A 39 -5.45 2.65 -12.33
C VAL A 39 -5.38 1.18 -12.71
N TYR A 40 -6.51 0.49 -12.89
CA TYR A 40 -6.52 -0.90 -13.37
C TYR A 40 -5.83 -1.03 -14.73
N PHE A 41 -6.14 -0.15 -15.68
CA PHE A 41 -5.50 -0.14 -16.99
C PHE A 41 -4.00 0.12 -16.89
N LYS A 42 -3.57 1.02 -15.99
CA LYS A 42 -2.15 1.30 -15.73
C LYS A 42 -1.44 0.10 -15.13
N ILE A 43 -2.07 -0.66 -14.21
CA ILE A 43 -1.49 -1.88 -13.64
C ILE A 43 -1.35 -2.95 -14.72
N VAL A 44 -2.39 -3.21 -15.51
CA VAL A 44 -2.34 -4.16 -16.63
C VAL A 44 -1.24 -3.76 -17.62
N LYS A 45 -1.16 -2.48 -17.97
CA LYS A 45 -0.11 -1.94 -18.83
C LYS A 45 1.28 -2.13 -18.21
N ALA A 46 1.44 -1.88 -16.91
CA ALA A 46 2.70 -2.07 -16.21
C ALA A 46 3.16 -3.54 -16.24
N ILE A 47 2.24 -4.49 -16.07
CA ILE A 47 2.50 -5.93 -16.22
C ILE A 47 2.95 -6.24 -17.66
N GLN A 48 2.20 -5.75 -18.65
CA GLN A 48 2.49 -5.96 -20.08
C GLN A 48 3.82 -5.35 -20.51
N ASP A 49 4.18 -4.18 -20.00
CA ASP A 49 5.41 -3.46 -20.34
C ASP A 49 6.62 -3.90 -19.48
N SER A 50 6.39 -4.68 -18.41
CA SER A 50 7.45 -5.14 -17.51
C SER A 50 8.49 -5.98 -18.26
N ARG A 51 9.70 -6.11 -17.70
CA ARG A 51 10.69 -7.12 -18.16
C ARG A 51 10.73 -8.35 -17.24
N ILE A 52 9.72 -8.48 -16.37
CA ILE A 52 9.67 -9.51 -15.34
C ILE A 52 9.10 -10.78 -15.97
N GLU A 53 9.95 -11.79 -16.15
CA GLU A 53 9.60 -13.00 -16.89
C GLU A 53 8.38 -13.74 -16.31
N VAL A 54 8.28 -13.79 -14.98
CA VAL A 54 7.18 -14.47 -14.28
C VAL A 54 5.82 -13.78 -14.49
N LEU A 55 5.80 -12.50 -14.88
CA LEU A 55 4.56 -11.75 -15.13
C LEU A 55 4.14 -11.76 -16.60
N LYS A 56 4.89 -12.43 -17.48
CA LYS A 56 4.62 -12.45 -18.92
C LYS A 56 3.68 -13.58 -19.30
N PRO A 57 2.60 -13.28 -20.05
CA PRO A 57 1.84 -14.32 -20.72
C PRO A 57 2.76 -15.14 -21.62
N LYS A 58 2.59 -16.47 -21.61
CA LYS A 58 3.40 -17.41 -22.39
C LYS A 58 2.48 -18.43 -23.02
N VAL A 59 2.65 -18.68 -24.32
CA VAL A 59 1.96 -19.76 -25.02
C VAL A 59 3.03 -20.72 -25.51
N THR A 60 2.85 -21.99 -25.17
CA THR A 60 3.68 -23.12 -25.63
C THR A 60 2.81 -24.02 -26.51
N GLU A 61 3.40 -25.01 -27.15
CA GLU A 61 2.66 -25.97 -28.00
C GLU A 61 1.51 -26.66 -27.26
N ASN A 62 1.64 -26.89 -25.96
CA ASN A 62 0.69 -27.70 -25.19
C ASN A 62 -0.02 -26.93 -24.07
N THR A 63 0.52 -25.82 -23.59
CA THR A 63 -0.05 -25.07 -22.47
C THR A 63 -0.01 -23.57 -22.73
N SER A 64 -0.93 -22.87 -22.11
CA SER A 64 -1.03 -21.42 -22.17
C SER A 64 -1.03 -20.84 -20.76
N TYR A 65 -0.39 -19.68 -20.61
CA TYR A 65 -0.24 -18.99 -19.34
C TYR A 65 -0.60 -17.52 -19.57
N HIS A 66 -1.62 -17.04 -18.86
CA HIS A 66 -2.19 -15.72 -19.10
C HIS A 66 -2.54 -15.02 -17.80
N LEU A 67 -2.47 -13.68 -17.83
CA LEU A 67 -3.07 -12.83 -16.81
C LEU A 67 -4.60 -13.01 -16.88
N LYS A 68 -5.20 -13.45 -15.77
CA LYS A 68 -6.64 -13.74 -15.67
C LYS A 68 -7.40 -12.60 -15.01
N SER A 69 -6.85 -12.02 -13.95
CA SER A 69 -7.42 -10.85 -13.27
C SER A 69 -6.34 -10.00 -12.62
N VAL A 70 -6.69 -8.74 -12.38
CA VAL A 70 -5.92 -7.81 -11.56
C VAL A 70 -6.88 -7.22 -10.55
N GLU A 71 -6.49 -7.24 -9.29
CA GLU A 71 -7.19 -6.61 -8.20
C GLU A 71 -6.36 -5.44 -7.68
N TYR A 72 -6.98 -4.28 -7.58
CA TYR A 72 -6.37 -3.11 -6.96
C TYR A 72 -6.73 -3.12 -5.48
N LEU A 73 -5.73 -3.22 -4.61
CA LEU A 73 -5.93 -3.35 -3.17
C LEU A 73 -5.96 -1.99 -2.46
N GLY A 74 -5.39 -0.96 -3.08
CA GLY A 74 -5.30 0.39 -2.53
C GLY A 74 -3.90 0.97 -2.71
N TYR A 75 -3.62 2.06 -2.00
CA TYR A 75 -2.31 2.69 -2.04
C TYR A 75 -1.80 2.98 -0.63
N VAL A 76 -0.49 3.08 -0.51
CA VAL A 76 0.19 3.58 0.68
C VAL A 76 1.00 4.82 0.31
N THR A 77 1.15 5.73 1.27
CA THR A 77 2.01 6.91 1.11
C THR A 77 3.20 6.77 2.03
N ARG A 78 4.41 6.75 1.48
CA ARG A 78 5.65 6.68 2.25
C ARG A 78 6.62 7.76 1.78
N PHE A 79 7.11 8.57 2.71
CA PHE A 79 7.96 9.75 2.43
C PHE A 79 7.37 10.68 1.35
N GLY A 80 6.06 10.91 1.40
CA GLY A 80 5.35 11.76 0.44
C GLY A 80 5.21 11.16 -0.96
N LYS A 81 5.57 9.90 -1.17
CA LYS A 81 5.40 9.17 -2.42
C LYS A 81 4.29 8.14 -2.29
N ARG A 82 3.39 8.14 -3.26
CA ARG A 82 2.32 7.16 -3.38
C ARG A 82 2.85 5.88 -4.04
N TYR A 83 2.49 4.75 -3.46
CA TYR A 83 2.73 3.41 -4.01
C TYR A 83 1.40 2.68 -4.11
N TYR A 84 1.11 2.15 -5.28
CA TYR A 84 -0.11 1.38 -5.54
C TYR A 84 0.16 -0.10 -5.25
N ILE A 85 -0.75 -0.72 -4.53
CA ILE A 85 -0.70 -2.13 -4.15
C ILE A 85 -1.77 -2.86 -4.96
N ALA A 86 -1.36 -3.92 -5.65
CA ALA A 86 -2.24 -4.69 -6.50
C ALA A 86 -1.90 -6.17 -6.44
N GLN A 87 -2.88 -7.02 -6.69
CA GLN A 87 -2.70 -8.45 -6.86
C GLN A 87 -2.99 -8.83 -8.31
N ALA A 88 -2.09 -9.60 -8.93
CA ALA A 88 -2.27 -10.12 -10.28
C ALA A 88 -2.40 -11.64 -10.25
N PHE A 89 -3.52 -12.16 -10.75
CA PHE A 89 -3.77 -13.59 -10.81
C PHE A 89 -3.51 -14.11 -12.22
N PHE A 90 -2.66 -15.13 -12.32
CA PHE A 90 -2.31 -15.78 -13.57
C PHE A 90 -2.78 -17.23 -13.57
N LEU A 91 -3.24 -17.68 -14.74
CA LEU A 91 -3.74 -19.03 -14.92
C LEU A 91 -2.94 -19.74 -16.01
N ARG A 92 -2.41 -20.92 -15.67
CA ARG A 92 -1.90 -21.89 -16.64
C ARG A 92 -2.99 -22.89 -17.00
N SER A 93 -3.25 -23.08 -18.29
CA SER A 93 -4.17 -24.11 -18.78
C SER A 93 -3.64 -25.53 -18.52
N SER A 94 -4.52 -26.52 -18.59
CA SER A 94 -4.11 -27.92 -18.76
C SER A 94 -3.41 -28.13 -20.11
N PRO A 95 -2.61 -29.20 -20.26
CA PRO A 95 -2.11 -29.60 -21.56
C PRO A 95 -3.24 -29.87 -22.55
N GLN A 96 -3.07 -29.48 -23.81
CA GLN A 96 -4.08 -29.73 -24.84
C GLN A 96 -4.43 -31.23 -24.93
N GLY A 97 -5.73 -31.55 -24.93
CA GLY A 97 -6.22 -32.93 -25.00
C GLY A 97 -6.03 -33.75 -23.71
N ARG A 98 -5.62 -33.13 -22.59
CA ARG A 98 -5.49 -33.80 -21.28
C ARG A 98 -6.10 -32.97 -20.17
N GLU A 99 -6.79 -33.63 -19.25
CA GLU A 99 -7.29 -32.99 -18.02
C GLU A 99 -6.19 -32.88 -16.95
N THR A 100 -5.12 -33.67 -17.06
CA THR A 100 -4.04 -33.79 -16.06
C THR A 100 -2.68 -33.32 -16.62
N PRO A 101 -1.92 -32.48 -15.88
CA PRO A 101 -2.34 -31.79 -14.66
C PRO A 101 -3.46 -30.79 -14.95
N PRO A 102 -4.37 -30.55 -13.99
CA PRO A 102 -5.43 -29.56 -14.15
C PRO A 102 -4.84 -28.15 -14.28
N PRO A 103 -5.66 -27.16 -14.68
CA PRO A 103 -5.24 -25.77 -14.70
C PRO A 103 -4.74 -25.35 -13.32
N ARG A 104 -3.67 -24.56 -13.28
CA ARG A 104 -3.09 -24.07 -12.02
C ARG A 104 -2.98 -22.56 -12.05
N GLY A 105 -3.54 -21.93 -11.04
CA GLY A 105 -3.42 -20.50 -10.81
C GLY A 105 -2.28 -20.17 -9.86
N HIS A 106 -1.75 -18.97 -9.96
CA HIS A 106 -1.01 -18.33 -8.88
C HIS A 106 -1.27 -16.83 -8.90
N SER A 107 -1.26 -16.24 -7.71
CA SER A 107 -1.34 -14.80 -7.55
C SER A 107 0.07 -14.21 -7.40
N THR A 108 0.21 -12.92 -7.59
CA THR A 108 1.45 -12.18 -7.37
C THR A 108 1.08 -10.81 -6.84
N LEU A 109 1.64 -10.47 -5.68
CA LEU A 109 1.54 -9.13 -5.12
C LEU A 109 2.47 -8.21 -5.90
N LEU A 110 1.97 -7.04 -6.26
CA LEU A 110 2.65 -6.00 -7.02
C LEU A 110 2.64 -4.70 -6.23
N ILE A 111 3.81 -4.07 -6.16
CA ILE A 111 3.95 -2.70 -5.66
C ILE A 111 4.41 -1.85 -6.83
N LEU A 112 3.62 -0.81 -7.14
CA LEU A 112 3.88 0.12 -8.22
C LEU A 112 4.18 1.51 -7.66
N ASP A 113 5.12 2.23 -8.26
CA ASP A 113 5.37 3.62 -7.91
C ASP A 113 4.28 4.57 -8.44
N SER A 114 4.38 5.86 -8.11
CA SER A 114 3.48 6.92 -8.61
C SER A 114 3.41 7.06 -10.14
N LYS A 115 4.36 6.47 -10.89
CA LYS A 115 4.36 6.41 -12.36
C LYS A 115 3.81 5.08 -12.87
N CYS A 116 3.21 4.28 -11.99
CA CYS A 116 2.71 2.93 -12.25
C CYS A 116 3.77 1.99 -12.82
N ARG A 117 5.03 2.12 -12.39
CA ARG A 117 6.08 1.15 -12.69
C ARG A 117 6.15 0.14 -11.57
N ILE A 118 6.23 -1.15 -11.89
CA ILE A 118 6.41 -2.21 -10.88
C ILE A 118 7.80 -2.04 -10.26
N VAL A 119 7.83 -1.73 -8.97
CA VAL A 119 9.05 -1.53 -8.17
C VAL A 119 9.33 -2.68 -7.21
N SER A 120 8.32 -3.49 -6.92
CA SER A 120 8.49 -4.76 -6.22
C SER A 120 7.37 -5.72 -6.59
N HIS A 121 7.67 -7.02 -6.54
CA HIS A 121 6.71 -8.09 -6.75
C HIS A 121 7.11 -9.33 -5.95
N GLY A 122 6.14 -10.14 -5.57
CA GLY A 122 6.37 -11.39 -4.82
C GLY A 122 5.21 -12.36 -4.98
N TRP A 123 5.50 -13.65 -4.98
CA TRP A 123 4.45 -14.67 -4.98
C TRP A 123 3.74 -14.63 -3.63
N ASP A 124 2.43 -14.51 -3.65
CA ASP A 124 1.61 -14.35 -2.44
C ASP A 124 0.98 -15.65 -1.94
N GLY A 125 0.79 -16.66 -2.80
CA GLY A 125 0.24 -17.98 -2.43
C GLY A 125 -1.22 -17.96 -1.94
N GLU A 126 -1.77 -16.78 -1.67
CA GLU A 126 -3.06 -16.51 -1.05
C GLU A 126 -3.93 -15.66 -2.01
N THR A 127 -5.24 -15.89 -2.02
CA THR A 127 -6.15 -15.27 -2.99
C THR A 127 -6.99 -14.12 -2.45
N ASP A 128 -6.95 -13.86 -1.13
CA ASP A 128 -7.92 -12.98 -0.46
C ASP A 128 -7.19 -11.93 0.37
N LEU A 129 -6.42 -11.09 -0.32
CA LEU A 129 -5.70 -9.98 0.29
C LEU A 129 -6.58 -8.74 0.44
N HIS A 130 -6.39 -8.00 1.53
CA HIS A 130 -6.99 -6.69 1.72
C HIS A 130 -5.98 -5.70 2.30
N LEU A 131 -6.05 -4.43 1.90
CA LEU A 131 -5.23 -3.37 2.49
C LEU A 131 -6.05 -2.58 3.50
N SER A 132 -5.66 -2.64 4.77
CA SER A 132 -6.25 -1.90 5.89
C SER A 132 -5.25 -0.82 6.34
N GLY A 133 -5.45 0.41 5.85
CA GLY A 133 -4.48 1.49 6.03
C GLY A 133 -3.14 1.16 5.36
N THR A 134 -2.12 0.88 6.16
CA THR A 134 -0.78 0.46 5.67
C THR A 134 -0.51 -1.02 5.85
N VAL A 135 -1.45 -1.74 6.46
CA VAL A 135 -1.31 -3.16 6.78
C VAL A 135 -2.02 -3.98 5.73
N LEU A 136 -1.30 -4.90 5.10
CA LEU A 136 -1.89 -5.91 4.24
C LEU A 136 -2.38 -7.06 5.12
N GLU A 137 -3.60 -7.49 4.92
CA GLU A 137 -4.29 -8.52 5.69
C GLU A 137 -4.74 -9.68 4.80
N SER A 138 -4.83 -10.86 5.39
CA SER A 138 -5.41 -12.07 4.78
C SER A 138 -6.25 -12.79 5.82
N GLY A 139 -7.51 -13.06 5.48
CA GLY A 139 -8.47 -13.66 6.42
C GLY A 139 -8.61 -12.88 7.72
N GLY A 140 -8.47 -11.54 7.67
CA GLY A 140 -8.52 -10.64 8.83
C GLY A 140 -7.30 -10.70 9.74
N LYS A 141 -6.18 -11.26 9.29
CA LYS A 141 -4.91 -11.28 10.01
C LYS A 141 -3.86 -10.43 9.27
N PRO A 142 -3.06 -9.63 9.99
CA PRO A 142 -1.99 -8.88 9.38
C PRO A 142 -0.93 -9.82 8.79
N VAL A 143 -0.54 -9.55 7.56
CA VAL A 143 0.46 -10.29 6.79
C VAL A 143 1.76 -9.49 6.69
N LEU A 144 1.66 -8.22 6.33
CA LEU A 144 2.79 -7.28 6.28
C LEU A 144 2.30 -5.87 6.56
N ASP A 145 3.20 -5.02 7.05
CA ASP A 145 2.96 -3.60 7.26
C ASP A 145 3.91 -2.79 6.39
N PHE A 146 3.34 -1.96 5.50
CA PHE A 146 4.08 -1.07 4.62
C PHE A 146 4.66 0.15 5.35
N GLU A 147 4.26 0.40 6.59
CA GLU A 147 4.87 1.39 7.48
C GLU A 147 6.03 0.83 8.32
N ASP A 148 6.28 -0.48 8.29
CA ASP A 148 7.32 -1.11 9.09
C ASP A 148 8.70 -0.46 8.86
N MET A 149 9.33 -0.10 9.96
CA MET A 149 10.64 0.54 10.04
C MET A 149 11.72 -0.43 10.54
N ASP A 150 11.39 -1.70 10.79
CA ASP A 150 12.34 -2.72 11.20
C ASP A 150 13.50 -2.80 10.18
N ILE A 151 14.71 -2.78 10.72
CA ILE A 151 15.94 -2.72 9.94
C ILE A 151 16.12 -3.95 9.03
N ARG A 152 15.59 -5.11 9.45
CA ARG A 152 15.64 -6.33 8.64
C ARG A 152 14.67 -6.20 7.48
N VAL A 153 13.46 -5.71 7.71
CA VAL A 153 12.49 -5.47 6.62
C VAL A 153 13.02 -4.45 5.62
N ARG A 154 13.64 -3.36 6.09
CA ARG A 154 14.26 -2.35 5.22
C ARG A 154 15.46 -2.86 4.42
N HIS A 155 16.18 -3.86 4.93
CA HIS A 155 17.32 -4.48 4.25
C HIS A 155 16.86 -5.58 3.28
N SER A 156 16.12 -6.55 3.82
CA SER A 156 15.75 -7.78 3.15
C SER A 156 14.33 -7.80 2.62
N GLY A 157 13.50 -6.77 2.75
CA GLY A 157 12.08 -6.86 2.40
C GLY A 157 11.29 -7.83 3.29
N TRP A 158 10.10 -8.21 2.81
CA TRP A 158 9.20 -9.12 3.54
C TRP A 158 9.34 -10.54 3.02
N ILE A 159 9.17 -11.50 3.93
CA ILE A 159 9.02 -12.91 3.59
C ILE A 159 7.56 -13.28 3.84
N TRP A 160 6.88 -13.74 2.79
CA TRP A 160 5.49 -14.14 2.87
C TRP A 160 5.16 -15.21 1.82
N GLY A 161 4.34 -16.20 2.18
CA GLY A 161 3.96 -17.30 1.29
C GLY A 161 5.14 -18.18 0.83
N GLY A 162 6.27 -18.14 1.53
CA GLY A 162 7.53 -18.74 1.09
C GLY A 162 8.22 -17.98 -0.05
N SER A 163 7.71 -16.81 -0.42
CA SER A 163 8.30 -15.89 -1.37
C SER A 163 8.91 -14.68 -0.69
N HIS A 164 9.73 -13.98 -1.46
CA HIS A 164 10.40 -12.76 -1.08
C HIS A 164 9.71 -11.60 -1.77
N LEU A 165 9.30 -10.59 -1.01
CA LEU A 165 8.83 -9.31 -1.53
C LEU A 165 9.90 -8.25 -1.24
N PRO A 166 10.69 -7.86 -2.25
CA PRO A 166 11.73 -6.86 -2.07
C PRO A 166 11.20 -5.55 -1.51
N TYR A 167 11.97 -4.90 -0.64
CA TYR A 167 11.62 -3.60 -0.08
C TYR A 167 11.72 -2.50 -1.17
N PRO A 168 10.62 -1.82 -1.55
CA PRO A 168 10.60 -0.91 -2.69
C PRO A 168 10.89 0.55 -2.32
N PHE A 169 10.97 0.87 -1.03
CA PHE A 169 10.98 2.24 -0.55
C PHE A 169 12.39 2.83 -0.48
N GLU A 170 12.47 4.16 -0.51
CA GLU A 170 13.75 4.88 -0.65
C GLU A 170 14.66 4.76 0.57
N ASP A 171 14.09 4.42 1.72
CA ASP A 171 14.81 4.16 2.96
C ASP A 171 15.30 2.70 3.07
N ARG A 172 15.31 1.96 1.96
CA ARG A 172 15.95 0.66 1.82
C ARG A 172 17.40 0.73 2.31
N ILE A 173 17.78 -0.25 3.12
CA ILE A 173 19.17 -0.45 3.52
C ILE A 173 19.82 -1.34 2.45
N SER A 174 20.90 -0.88 1.84
CA SER A 174 21.65 -1.70 0.87
C SER A 174 22.49 -2.76 1.59
N ASP A 175 22.98 -3.74 0.84
CA ASP A 175 23.86 -4.77 1.40
C ASP A 175 25.15 -4.15 1.95
N GLU A 176 25.70 -3.14 1.27
CA GLU A 176 26.91 -2.43 1.71
C GLU A 176 26.66 -1.62 3.00
N ASP A 177 25.52 -0.94 3.09
CA ASP A 177 25.14 -0.19 4.31
C ASP A 177 24.87 -1.16 5.47
N TRP A 178 24.30 -2.35 5.20
CA TRP A 178 24.05 -3.39 6.19
C TRP A 178 25.34 -3.97 6.75
N GLU A 179 26.27 -4.36 5.88
CA GLU A 179 27.57 -4.93 6.26
C GLU A 179 28.45 -3.93 7.02
N SER A 180 28.44 -2.66 6.58
CA SER A 180 29.20 -1.58 7.24
C SER A 180 28.55 -1.03 8.50
N GLY A 181 27.24 -1.24 8.68
CA GLY A 181 26.45 -0.63 9.76
C GLY A 181 26.17 0.87 9.58
N ALA A 182 26.46 1.45 8.40
CA ALA A 182 26.30 2.87 8.13
C ALA A 182 24.85 3.38 8.28
N PHE A 183 23.86 2.50 8.12
CA PHE A 183 22.44 2.82 8.31
C PHE A 183 22.12 3.33 9.72
N ARG A 184 22.87 2.89 10.76
CA ARG A 184 22.63 3.29 12.15
C ARG A 184 22.85 4.79 12.37
N GLU A 185 23.86 5.34 11.72
CA GLU A 185 24.16 6.77 11.78
C GLU A 185 23.08 7.58 11.07
N LYS A 186 22.64 7.13 9.89
CA LYS A 186 21.56 7.77 9.13
C LYS A 186 20.24 7.78 9.92
N ASP A 187 19.91 6.68 10.60
CA ASP A 187 18.71 6.57 11.43
C ASP A 187 18.79 7.49 12.66
N ARG A 188 19.97 7.62 13.29
CA ARG A 188 20.18 8.58 14.40
C ARG A 188 19.93 10.02 13.95
N GLN A 189 20.53 10.42 12.83
CA GLN A 189 20.36 11.77 12.27
C GLN A 189 18.90 12.05 11.89
N ARG A 190 18.19 11.07 11.34
CA ARG A 190 16.75 11.19 11.04
C ARG A 190 15.92 11.43 12.30
N ALA A 191 16.17 10.65 13.36
CA ALA A 191 15.48 10.82 14.63
C ALA A 191 15.73 12.20 15.26
N GLU A 192 16.94 12.75 15.12
CA GLU A 192 17.28 14.11 15.58
C GLU A 192 16.55 15.19 14.76
N GLN A 193 16.50 15.05 13.44
CA GLN A 193 15.77 15.98 12.56
C GLN A 193 14.26 15.97 12.82
N GLU A 194 13.67 14.81 13.09
CA GLU A 194 12.25 14.70 13.43
C GLU A 194 11.92 15.34 14.78
N LYS A 195 12.83 15.22 15.77
CA LYS A 195 12.70 15.94 17.05
C LYS A 195 12.77 17.44 16.84
N ALA A 196 13.71 17.91 16.02
CA ALA A 196 13.86 19.34 15.74
C ALA A 196 12.65 19.96 15.03
N LYS A 197 11.92 19.21 14.20
CA LYS A 197 10.69 19.68 13.53
C LYS A 197 9.46 19.78 14.45
N LYS A 198 9.53 19.18 15.65
CA LYS A 198 8.43 19.19 16.64
C LYS A 198 8.57 20.31 17.69
N HIS A 199 9.64 21.11 17.60
CA HIS A 199 9.94 22.25 18.48
C HIS A 199 9.99 23.54 17.66
#